data_AF-A0A960WPZ5-F1
#
_entry.id   AF-A0A960WPZ5-F1
#
_cell.length_a   1.000
_cell.length_b   1.000
_cell.length_c   1.000
_cell.angle_alpha   90.00
_cell.angle_beta   90.00
_cell.angle_gamma   90.00
#
_symmetry.space_group_name_H-M   'P 1'
#
loop_
_entity.id
_entity.type
_entity.pdbx_description
1 polymer ?
#
loop_
_entity_poly.entity_id
_entity_poly.type
_entity_poly.pdbx_seq_one_letter_code
_entity_poly.pdbx_strand_id
1 'polypeptide(L)' 'VKGSTIKVELNGSVILDADLSKVTDYMGGKAHPGKDLTKGFFGFAGHGDAVAFRKVAIRKL' A
#
# COMPACT_ATOMS: atom_id res chain seq x y z
N VAL A 1 6.00 5.20 0.64
CA VAL A 1 5.90 5.15 -0.83
C VAL A 1 6.80 6.21 -1.44
N LYS A 2 7.41 5.93 -2.60
CA LYS A 2 8.26 6.88 -3.32
C LYS A 2 7.68 7.07 -4.72
N GLY A 3 6.98 8.19 -4.94
CA GLY A 3 6.19 8.35 -6.16
C GLY A 3 5.21 7.19 -6.32
N SER A 4 5.23 6.53 -7.49
CA SER A 4 4.43 5.35 -7.82
C SER A 4 4.99 4.03 -7.29
N THR A 5 6.22 4.02 -6.75
CA THR A 5 6.84 2.80 -6.24
C THR A 5 6.37 2.48 -4.81
N ILE A 6 5.85 1.26 -4.65
CA ILE A 6 5.44 0.67 -3.40
C ILE A 6 6.39 -0.48 -3.07
N LYS A 7 7.01 -0.38 -1.90
CA LYS A 7 7.83 -1.44 -1.31
C LYS A 7 7.19 -1.90 0.00
N VAL A 8 7.00 -3.20 0.16
CA VAL A 8 6.47 -3.81 1.39
C VAL A 8 7.48 -4.79 1.94
N GLU A 9 7.75 -4.67 3.23
CA GLU A 9 8.61 -5.57 3.98
C GLU A 9 7.82 -6.21 5.11
N LEU A 10 7.98 -7.51 5.26
CA LEU A 10 7.41 -8.28 6.35
C LEU A 10 8.54 -9.04 7.05
N ASN A 11 8.69 -8.84 8.36
CA ASN A 11 9.72 -9.48 9.17
C ASN A 11 11.14 -9.35 8.60
N GLY A 12 11.48 -8.18 8.03
CA GLY A 12 12.80 -7.88 7.47
C GLY A 12 13.05 -8.40 6.05
N SER A 13 12.05 -9.01 5.40
CA SER A 13 12.14 -9.48 4.01
C SER A 13 11.25 -8.66 3.08
N VAL A 14 11.79 -8.29 1.92
CA VAL A 14 11.01 -7.61 0.87
C VAL A 14 10.07 -8.63 0.23
N ILE A 15 8.77 -8.41 0.38
CA ILE A 15 7.72 -9.26 -0.21
C ILE A 15 7.06 -8.62 -1.43
N LEU A 16 7.26 -7.31 -1.62
CA LEU A 16 6.78 -6.56 -2.77
C LEU A 16 7.72 -5.39 -3.04
N ASP A 17 8.09 -5.21 -4.31
CA ASP A 17 8.71 -4.00 -4.84
C ASP A 17 8.15 -3.77 -6.25
N ALA A 18 7.20 -2.84 -6.36
CA ALA A 18 6.41 -2.65 -7.57
C ALA A 18 6.16 -1.17 -7.86
N ASP A 19 6.10 -0.84 -9.15
CA ASP A 19 5.78 0.49 -9.67
C ASP A 19 4.36 0.49 -10.24
N LEU A 20 3.46 1.21 -9.57
CA LEU A 20 2.05 1.28 -9.96
C LEU A 20 1.84 1.84 -11.38
N SER A 21 2.78 2.64 -11.90
CA SER A 21 2.68 3.20 -13.26
C SER A 21 2.80 2.12 -14.34
N LYS A 22 3.32 0.94 -14.01
CA LYS A 22 3.53 -0.19 -14.93
C LYS A 22 2.41 -1.23 -14.85
N VAL A 23 1.47 -1.07 -13.92
CA VAL A 23 0.36 -2.03 -13.73
C VAL A 23 -0.69 -1.82 -14.81
N THR A 24 -0.87 -2.83 -15.65
CA THR A 24 -1.85 -2.84 -16.75
C THR A 24 -2.96 -3.87 -16.55
N ASP A 25 -2.72 -4.89 -15.73
CA ASP A 25 -3.68 -5.92 -15.37
C ASP A 25 -4.35 -5.60 -14.02
N TYR A 26 -5.66 -5.82 -13.93
CA TYR A 26 -6.47 -5.41 -12.79
C TYR A 26 -7.29 -6.57 -12.25
N MET A 27 -7.27 -6.71 -10.93
CA MET A 27 -8.16 -7.64 -10.24
C MET A 27 -9.62 -7.29 -10.55
N GLY A 28 -10.36 -8.24 -11.13
CA GLY A 28 -11.75 -8.02 -11.56
C GLY A 28 -11.92 -7.20 -12.84
N GLY A 29 -10.85 -6.99 -13.62
CA GLY A 29 -10.91 -6.34 -14.94
C GLY A 29 -11.24 -4.85 -14.91
N LYS A 30 -11.17 -4.21 -13.73
CA LYS A 30 -11.52 -2.81 -13.54
C LYS A 30 -10.39 -2.05 -12.87
N ALA A 31 -9.97 -0.94 -13.47
CA ALA A 31 -8.97 -0.06 -12.88
C ALA A 31 -9.41 0.49 -11.53
N HIS A 32 -8.51 0.49 -10.55
CA HIS A 32 -8.80 1.02 -9.22
C HIS A 32 -8.84 2.57 -9.26
N PRO A 33 -9.91 3.23 -8.77
CA PRO A 33 -10.13 4.66 -8.97
C PRO A 33 -9.07 5.55 -8.30
N GLY A 34 -8.37 5.03 -7.29
CA GLY A 34 -7.35 5.77 -6.54
C GLY A 34 -5.90 5.45 -6.92
N LYS A 35 -5.63 4.58 -7.90
CA LYS A 35 -4.27 4.03 -8.11
C LYS A 35 -3.21 5.09 -8.42
N ASP A 36 -3.60 6.18 -9.09
CA ASP A 36 -2.69 7.23 -9.55
C ASP A 36 -2.66 8.45 -8.60
N LEU A 37 -3.37 8.39 -7.46
CA LEU A 37 -3.37 9.47 -6.48
C LEU A 37 -2.03 9.55 -5.76
N THR A 38 -1.42 10.73 -5.76
CA THR A 38 -0.13 10.99 -5.09
C THR A 38 -0.27 11.40 -3.62
N LYS A 39 -1.50 11.57 -3.13
CA LYS A 39 -1.83 11.94 -1.75
C LYS A 39 -3.07 11.21 -1.25
N GLY A 40 -3.15 10.98 0.05
CA GLY A 40 -4.27 10.31 0.69
C GLY A 40 -4.09 10.22 2.20
N PHE A 41 -4.98 9.48 2.86
CA PHE A 41 -4.92 9.21 4.29
C PHE A 41 -4.24 7.87 4.59
N PHE A 42 -3.65 7.78 5.77
CA PHE A 42 -3.17 6.52 6.34
C PHE A 42 -4.22 5.97 7.31
N GLY A 43 -4.48 4.66 7.27
CA GLY A 43 -5.45 4.02 8.17
C GLY A 43 -5.28 2.51 8.25
N PHE A 44 -5.90 1.92 9.27
CA PHE A 44 -5.97 0.48 9.46
C PHE A 44 -7.34 -0.03 9.00
N ALA A 45 -7.34 -1.07 8.16
CA ALA A 45 -8.58 -1.75 7.78
C ALA A 45 -9.06 -2.63 8.96
N GLY A 46 -10.35 -2.53 9.28
CA GLY A 46 -11.03 -3.44 10.22
C GLY A 46 -11.93 -4.40 9.45
N HIS A 47 -11.98 -5.66 9.87
CA HIS A 47 -12.77 -6.70 9.19
C HIS A 47 -13.46 -7.64 10.19
N GLY A 48 -14.01 -7.08 11.28
CA GLY A 48 -14.78 -7.81 12.30
C GLY A 48 -13.93 -8.48 13.39
N ASP A 49 -12.76 -9.01 13.02
CA ASP A 49 -11.85 -9.65 13.97
C ASP A 49 -10.95 -8.65 14.71
N ALA A 50 -10.58 -9.00 15.94
CA ALA A 50 -9.70 -8.19 16.77
C ALA A 50 -8.26 -8.25 16.26
N VAL A 51 -7.66 -7.08 16.04
CA VAL A 51 -6.26 -6.90 15.66
C VAL A 51 -5.61 -5.81 16.51
N ALA A 52 -4.32 -5.98 16.83
CA ALA A 52 -3.58 -5.03 17.66
C ALA A 52 -2.35 -4.49 16.93
N PHE A 53 -2.17 -3.16 16.97
CA PHE A 53 -1.04 -2.46 16.38
C PHE A 53 -0.23 -1.75 17.46
N ARG A 54 1.11 -1.74 17.31
CA ARG A 54 2.01 -0.98 18.18
C ARG A 54 3.20 -0.46 17.38
N LYS A 55 3.85 0.60 17.87
CA LYS A 55 5.03 1.22 17.24
C LYS A 55 4.80 1.67 15.79
N VAL A 56 3.65 2.29 15.54
CA VAL A 56 3.30 2.85 14.23
C VAL A 56 4.02 4.19 14.07
N ALA A 57 4.78 4.35 12.98
CA ALA A 57 5.53 5.56 12.69
C ALA A 57 5.42 5.93 11.20
N ILE A 58 5.39 7.23 10.91
CA ILE A 58 5.40 7.77 9.55
C ILE A 58 6.60 8.70 9.40
N ARG A 59 7.42 8.46 8.37
CA ARG A 59 8.51 9.36 7.98
C ARG A 59 8.15 10.04 6.67
N LYS A 60 8.18 11.37 6.65
CA LYS A 60 8.08 12.14 5.40
C LYS A 60 9.38 11.96 4.60
N LEU A 61 9.24 11.66 3.32
CA LEU A 61 10.35 11.43 2.38
C LEU A 61 10.62 12.67 1.53
#